data_AF-A0A8T1RWD5-F1
#
_entry.id   AF-A0A8T1RWD5-F1
#
_cell.length_a   1.000
_cell.length_b   1.000
_cell.length_c   1.000
_cell.angle_alpha   90.00
_cell.angle_beta   90.00
_cell.angle_gamma   90.00
#
_symmetry.space_group_name_H-M   'P 1'
#
loop_
_entity.id
_entity.type
_entity.pdbx_description
1 polymer ?
#
loop_
_entity_poly.entity_id
_entity_poly.type
_entity_poly.pdbx_seq_one_letter_code
_entity_poly.pdbx_strand_id
1 'polypeptide(L)'
;MISAVEKLLSSLSSSPSSPEALRIYLIIPVLLRGEDNMSNPLLDQLAEAILSLQQKDLKVLESLWSNLEISFFKDLVSMYQKVSRSKLFYFIVQVRNSEEVTCELHLNRALKMLQLLYEVNSRAGFKIQENNFYVPEVKMIWGQDWQSNEG
;
A
#
# COMPACT_ATOMS: atom_id res chain seq x y z
N MET A 1 -6.52 -14.00 -15.90
CA MET A 1 -5.78 -13.95 -14.62
C MET A 1 -6.39 -12.90 -13.70
N ILE A 2 -6.47 -11.65 -14.14
CA ILE A 2 -7.08 -10.51 -13.40
C ILE A 2 -8.49 -10.82 -12.87
N SER A 3 -9.39 -11.36 -13.69
CA SER A 3 -10.76 -11.71 -13.28
C SER A 3 -10.86 -12.80 -12.20
N ALA A 4 -9.82 -13.63 -12.03
CA ALA A 4 -9.75 -14.60 -10.94
C ALA A 4 -9.27 -13.92 -9.64
N VAL A 5 -8.33 -12.98 -9.74
CA VAL A 5 -7.83 -12.19 -8.59
C VAL A 5 -8.94 -11.30 -8.03
N GLU A 6 -9.74 -10.67 -8.88
CA GLU A 6 -10.94 -9.91 -8.49
C GLU A 6 -11.93 -10.76 -7.68
N LYS A 7 -12.23 -11.96 -8.17
CA LYS A 7 -13.12 -12.90 -7.45
C LYS A 7 -12.53 -13.30 -6.09
N LEU A 8 -11.23 -13.58 -6.03
CA LEU A 8 -10.55 -13.89 -4.76
C LEU A 8 -10.65 -12.73 -3.78
N LEU A 9 -10.35 -11.50 -4.21
CA LEU A 9 -10.46 -10.29 -3.38
C LEU A 9 -11.87 -10.10 -2.83
N SER A 10 -12.89 -10.28 -3.68
CA SER A 10 -14.30 -10.15 -3.26
C SER A 10 -14.76 -11.20 -2.25
N SER A 11 -14.04 -12.33 -2.15
CA SER A 11 -14.33 -13.42 -1.22
C SER A 11 -13.60 -13.30 0.12
N LEU A 12 -12.72 -12.31 0.28
CA LEU A 12 -11.95 -12.12 1.50
C LEU A 12 -12.85 -11.67 2.64
N SER A 13 -12.74 -12.37 3.77
CA SER A 13 -13.43 -12.03 5.02
C SER A 13 -12.52 -11.18 5.91
N SER A 14 -13.12 -10.19 6.60
CA SER A 14 -12.46 -9.41 7.65
C SER A 14 -12.15 -10.23 8.91
N SER A 15 -12.74 -11.42 9.04
CA SER A 15 -12.47 -12.40 10.08
C SER A 15 -12.19 -13.78 9.45
N PRO A 16 -11.00 -13.98 8.85
CA PRO A 16 -10.65 -15.27 8.25
C PRO A 16 -10.72 -16.39 9.30
N SER A 17 -11.31 -17.52 8.91
CA SER A 17 -11.55 -18.67 9.80
C SER A 17 -10.31 -19.52 10.05
N SER A 18 -9.23 -19.32 9.28
CA SER A 18 -7.97 -20.07 9.41
C SER A 18 -6.72 -19.26 9.02
N PRO A 19 -5.53 -19.64 9.49
CA PRO A 19 -4.25 -19.08 9.04
C PRO A 19 -4.02 -19.24 7.53
N GLU A 20 -4.54 -20.31 6.92
CA GLU A 20 -4.49 -20.55 5.47
C GLU A 20 -5.22 -19.44 4.70
N ALA A 21 -6.36 -18.96 5.20
CA ALA A 21 -7.08 -17.85 4.58
C ALA A 21 -6.27 -16.54 4.64
N LEU A 22 -5.46 -16.33 5.69
CA LEU A 22 -4.55 -15.18 5.77
C LEU A 22 -3.42 -15.23 4.73
N ARG A 23 -2.99 -16.43 4.31
CA ARG A 23 -1.97 -16.56 3.24
C ARG A 23 -2.46 -16.03 1.90
N ILE A 24 -3.78 -15.98 1.66
CA ILE A 24 -4.34 -15.43 0.40
C ILE A 24 -3.96 -13.95 0.24
N TYR A 25 -3.95 -13.18 1.33
CA TYR A 25 -3.52 -11.79 1.34
C TYR A 25 -2.05 -11.60 0.94
N LEU A 26 -1.21 -12.63 1.11
CA LEU A 26 0.18 -12.65 0.65
C LEU A 26 0.27 -13.04 -0.83
N ILE A 27 -0.54 -14.00 -1.26
CA ILE A 27 -0.51 -14.52 -2.63
C ILE A 27 -0.99 -13.47 -3.63
N ILE A 28 -2.02 -12.67 -3.30
CA ILE A 28 -2.58 -11.68 -4.21
C ILE A 28 -1.52 -10.69 -4.75
N PRO A 29 -0.67 -10.05 -3.91
CA PRO A 29 0.45 -9.24 -4.39
C PRO A 29 1.36 -9.94 -5.40
N VAL A 30 1.58 -11.25 -5.27
CA VAL A 30 2.39 -12.03 -6.22
C VAL A 30 1.70 -12.11 -7.56
N LEU A 31 0.39 -12.37 -7.55
CA LEU A 31 -0.42 -12.48 -8.77
C LEU A 31 -0.57 -11.14 -9.49
N LEU A 32 -0.45 -10.03 -8.77
CA LEU A 32 -0.49 -8.67 -9.32
C LEU A 32 0.88 -8.19 -9.83
N ARG A 33 1.96 -8.94 -9.57
CA ARG A 33 3.31 -8.57 -9.98
C ARG A 33 3.40 -8.50 -11.51
N GLY A 34 3.77 -7.33 -12.04
CA GLY A 34 3.94 -7.10 -13.47
C GLY A 34 2.67 -6.64 -14.21
N GLU A 35 1.54 -6.50 -13.51
CA GLU A 35 0.30 -5.94 -14.06
C GLU A 35 0.26 -4.42 -13.82
N ASP A 36 1.07 -3.66 -14.55
CA ASP A 36 1.37 -2.25 -14.21
C ASP A 36 0.17 -1.29 -14.28
N ASN A 37 -0.87 -1.57 -15.08
CA ASN A 37 -2.00 -0.65 -15.28
C ASN A 37 -3.32 -1.09 -14.61
N MET A 38 -3.56 -2.39 -14.48
CA MET A 38 -4.81 -2.93 -13.91
C MET A 38 -4.72 -3.23 -12.41
N SER A 39 -3.51 -3.18 -11.83
CA SER A 39 -3.30 -3.51 -10.42
C SER A 39 -3.73 -2.41 -9.45
N ASN A 40 -3.79 -1.14 -9.86
CA ASN A 40 -4.12 -0.04 -8.93
C ASN A 40 -5.47 -0.21 -8.21
N PRO A 41 -6.60 -0.53 -8.89
CA PRO A 41 -7.86 -0.82 -8.19
C PRO A 41 -7.81 -2.09 -7.33
N LEU A 42 -7.08 -3.12 -7.77
CA LEU A 42 -6.98 -4.39 -7.04
C LEU A 42 -6.10 -4.27 -5.78
N LEU A 43 -5.03 -3.47 -5.85
CA LEU A 43 -4.20 -3.11 -4.71
C LEU A 43 -4.98 -2.24 -3.72
N ASP A 44 -5.85 -1.37 -4.20
CA ASP A 44 -6.74 -0.59 -3.34
C ASP A 44 -7.76 -1.49 -2.63
N GLN A 45 -8.38 -2.45 -3.33
CA GLN A 45 -9.25 -3.46 -2.71
C GLN A 45 -8.51 -4.36 -1.74
N LEU A 46 -7.29 -4.77 -2.06
CA LEU A 46 -6.46 -5.56 -1.16
C LEU A 46 -6.15 -4.78 0.11
N ALA A 47 -5.79 -3.51 -0.02
CA ALA A 47 -5.53 -2.63 1.11
C ALA A 47 -6.77 -2.48 2.00
N GLU A 48 -7.96 -2.37 1.41
CA GLU A 48 -9.22 -2.32 2.15
C GLU A 48 -9.46 -3.59 2.95
N ALA A 49 -9.30 -4.74 2.29
CA ALA A 49 -9.47 -6.04 2.92
C ALA A 49 -8.48 -6.24 4.07
N ILE A 50 -7.22 -5.82 3.91
CA ILE A 50 -6.20 -5.91 4.97
C ILE A 50 -6.51 -4.96 6.12
N LEU A 51 -6.81 -3.69 5.84
CA LEU A 51 -7.04 -2.68 6.86
C LEU A 51 -8.36 -2.89 7.63
N SER A 52 -9.26 -3.71 7.09
CA SER A 52 -10.50 -4.13 7.75
C SER A 52 -10.35 -5.43 8.56
N LEU A 53 -9.19 -6.08 8.54
CA LEU A 53 -8.93 -7.27 9.36
C LEU A 53 -9.07 -6.96 10.86
N GLN A 54 -9.60 -7.93 11.60
CA GLN A 54 -9.53 -7.87 13.06
C GLN A 54 -8.08 -7.81 13.54
N GLN A 55 -7.83 -7.11 14.64
CA GLN A 55 -6.48 -6.87 15.16
C GLN A 55 -5.67 -8.16 15.38
N LYS A 56 -6.33 -9.26 15.79
CA LYS A 56 -5.69 -10.58 15.95
C LYS A 56 -5.17 -11.14 14.62
N ASP A 57 -5.93 -10.96 13.55
CA ASP A 57 -5.65 -11.51 12.23
C ASP A 57 -4.61 -10.64 11.50
N LEU A 58 -4.70 -9.32 11.68
CA LEU A 58 -3.68 -8.38 11.23
C LEU A 58 -2.31 -8.67 11.88
N LYS A 59 -2.26 -8.97 13.19
CA LYS A 59 -1.03 -9.36 13.88
C LYS A 59 -0.40 -10.63 13.30
N VAL A 60 -1.23 -11.62 12.93
CA VAL A 60 -0.74 -12.83 12.26
C VAL A 60 -0.18 -12.49 10.87
N LEU A 61 -0.86 -11.63 10.12
CA LEU A 61 -0.40 -11.19 8.80
C LEU A 61 0.93 -10.40 8.87
N GLU A 62 1.06 -9.49 9.84
CA GLU A 62 2.30 -8.76 10.14
C GLU A 62 3.46 -9.73 10.47
N SER A 63 3.17 -10.77 11.26
CA SER A 63 4.13 -11.84 11.57
C SER A 63 4.53 -12.65 10.32
N LEU A 64 3.58 -12.94 9.43
CA LEU A 64 3.91 -13.60 8.18
C LEU A 64 4.83 -12.72 7.33
N TRP A 65 4.50 -11.42 7.14
CA TRP A 65 5.34 -10.50 6.37
C TRP A 65 6.73 -10.31 6.96
N SER A 66 6.87 -10.22 8.29
CA SER A 66 8.18 -10.07 8.92
C SER A 66 9.10 -11.27 8.67
N ASN A 67 8.54 -12.44 8.37
CA ASN A 67 9.26 -13.68 8.07
C ASN A 67 9.45 -13.97 6.58
N LEU A 68 8.93 -13.12 5.68
CA LEU A 68 9.10 -13.31 4.24
C LEU A 68 10.54 -13.05 3.79
N GLU A 69 10.86 -13.60 2.61
CA GLU A 69 12.06 -13.25 1.88
C GLU A 69 12.07 -11.75 1.56
N ILE A 70 13.27 -11.14 1.65
CA ILE A 70 13.45 -9.69 1.47
C ILE A 70 12.98 -9.24 0.08
N SER A 71 13.24 -10.05 -0.95
CA SER A 71 12.85 -9.76 -2.34
C SER A 71 11.33 -9.58 -2.45
N PHE A 72 10.57 -10.54 -1.94
CA PHE A 72 9.12 -10.51 -1.92
C PHE A 72 8.56 -9.31 -1.18
N PHE A 73 9.06 -9.08 0.04
CA PHE A 73 8.58 -7.98 0.87
C PHE A 73 8.89 -6.64 0.22
N LYS A 74 10.04 -6.52 -0.47
CA LYS A 74 10.41 -5.34 -1.24
C LYS A 74 9.49 -5.09 -2.43
N ASP A 75 9.06 -6.13 -3.12
CA ASP A 75 8.09 -5.99 -4.21
C ASP A 75 6.75 -5.45 -3.69
N LEU A 76 6.29 -5.95 -2.54
CA LEU A 76 5.08 -5.45 -1.88
C LEU A 76 5.18 -3.97 -1.49
N VAL A 77 6.30 -3.58 -0.88
CA VAL A 77 6.58 -2.17 -0.54
C VAL A 77 6.62 -1.31 -1.81
N SER A 78 7.27 -1.78 -2.88
CA SER A 78 7.34 -1.04 -4.14
C SER A 78 5.97 -0.83 -4.78
N MET A 79 5.10 -1.84 -4.75
CA MET A 79 3.73 -1.72 -5.26
C MET A 79 2.95 -0.63 -4.51
N TYR A 80 2.93 -0.68 -3.18
CA TYR A 80 2.21 0.34 -2.40
C TYR A 80 2.87 1.71 -2.44
N GLN A 81 4.21 1.79 -2.54
CA GLN A 81 4.91 3.06 -2.78
C GLN A 81 4.43 3.69 -4.10
N LYS A 82 4.43 2.94 -5.20
CA LYS A 82 3.96 3.44 -6.51
C LYS A 82 2.51 3.93 -6.45
N VAL A 83 1.62 3.15 -5.81
CA VAL A 83 0.21 3.56 -5.64
C VAL A 83 0.10 4.83 -4.81
N SER A 84 0.79 4.92 -3.66
CA SER A 84 0.79 6.12 -2.81
C SER A 84 1.29 7.35 -3.57
N ARG A 85 2.38 7.22 -4.33
CA ARG A 85 2.93 8.31 -5.16
C ARG A 85 1.92 8.78 -6.21
N SER A 86 1.33 7.84 -6.94
CA SER A 86 0.33 8.14 -7.99
C SER A 86 -0.92 8.82 -7.41
N LYS A 87 -1.47 8.28 -6.30
CA LYS A 87 -2.66 8.84 -5.65
C LYS A 87 -2.38 10.21 -5.02
N LEU A 88 -1.21 10.41 -4.44
CA LEU A 88 -0.84 11.70 -3.85
C LEU A 88 -0.64 12.77 -4.93
N PHE A 89 0.02 12.41 -6.04
CA PHE A 89 0.13 13.30 -7.19
C PHE A 89 -1.25 13.72 -7.70
N TYR A 90 -2.16 12.76 -7.90
CA TYR A 90 -3.51 13.05 -8.37
C TYR A 90 -4.31 13.92 -7.40
N PHE A 91 -4.22 13.65 -6.08
CA PHE A 91 -4.81 14.49 -5.04
C PHE A 91 -4.30 15.94 -5.12
N ILE A 92 -2.99 16.13 -5.25
CA ILE A 92 -2.38 17.47 -5.33
C ILE A 92 -2.86 18.20 -6.58
N VAL A 93 -2.97 17.52 -7.72
CA VAL A 93 -3.50 18.10 -8.95
C VAL A 93 -4.96 18.55 -8.77
N GLN A 94 -5.82 17.70 -8.20
CA GLN A 94 -7.22 18.04 -7.93
C GLN A 94 -7.34 19.29 -7.03
N VAL A 95 -6.58 19.31 -5.92
CA VAL A 95 -6.57 20.44 -4.99
C VAL A 95 -6.07 21.73 -5.66
N ARG A 96 -4.99 21.67 -6.43
CA ARG A 96 -4.41 22.85 -7.11
C ARG A 96 -5.32 23.40 -8.21
N ASN A 97 -6.01 22.52 -8.93
CA ASN A 97 -6.94 22.91 -9.98
C ASN A 97 -8.32 23.33 -9.44
N SER A 98 -8.52 23.30 -8.12
CA SER A 98 -9.84 23.51 -7.49
C SER A 98 -10.91 22.54 -8.01
N GLU A 99 -10.51 21.31 -8.36
CA GLU A 99 -11.39 20.21 -8.75
C GLU A 99 -11.96 19.51 -7.50
N GLU A 100 -13.07 18.81 -7.65
CA GLU A 100 -13.59 17.94 -6.61
C GLU A 100 -12.59 16.84 -6.26
N VAL A 101 -12.27 16.69 -4.97
CA VAL A 101 -11.34 15.67 -4.49
C VAL A 101 -12.06 14.32 -4.41
N THR A 102 -11.76 13.44 -5.35
CA THR A 102 -12.40 12.10 -5.44
C THR A 102 -11.49 10.97 -4.99
N CYS A 103 -10.20 11.23 -4.79
CA CYS A 103 -9.20 10.19 -4.51
C CYS A 103 -8.76 10.09 -3.05
N GLU A 104 -9.31 10.90 -2.14
CA GLU A 104 -8.86 11.00 -0.75
C GLU A 104 -8.90 9.65 -0.02
N LEU A 105 -10.01 8.90 -0.14
CA LEU A 105 -10.16 7.58 0.49
C LEU A 105 -9.08 6.61 0.01
N HIS A 106 -8.85 6.56 -1.30
CA HIS A 106 -7.85 5.67 -1.91
C HIS A 106 -6.42 6.09 -1.55
N LEU A 107 -6.15 7.40 -1.47
CA LEU A 107 -4.88 7.92 -0.99
C LEU A 107 -4.63 7.53 0.47
N ASN A 108 -5.60 7.75 1.35
CA ASN A 108 -5.51 7.40 2.77
C ASN A 108 -5.21 5.90 2.95
N ARG A 109 -5.89 5.07 2.18
CA ARG A 109 -5.74 3.62 2.19
C ARG A 109 -4.34 3.18 1.75
N ALA A 110 -3.84 3.73 0.64
CA ALA A 110 -2.49 3.44 0.15
C ALA A 110 -1.41 3.85 1.16
N LEU A 111 -1.53 5.06 1.75
CA LEU A 111 -0.58 5.56 2.75
C LEU A 111 -0.60 4.72 4.04
N LYS A 112 -1.79 4.32 4.53
CA LYS A 112 -1.90 3.43 5.70
C LYS A 112 -1.25 2.07 5.45
N MET A 113 -1.40 1.51 4.25
CA MET A 113 -0.71 0.28 3.89
C MET A 113 0.81 0.47 3.86
N LEU A 114 1.31 1.55 3.27
CA LEU A 114 2.73 1.83 3.23
C LEU A 114 3.32 2.01 4.65
N GLN A 115 2.58 2.69 5.54
CA GLN A 115 2.93 2.82 6.96
C GLN A 115 2.93 1.47 7.68
N LEU A 116 1.90 0.63 7.47
CA LEU A 116 1.84 -0.71 8.05
C LEU A 116 3.06 -1.56 7.66
N LEU A 117 3.44 -1.54 6.38
CA LEU A 117 4.63 -2.25 5.89
C LEU A 117 5.91 -1.67 6.50
N TYR A 118 6.00 -0.36 6.70
CA TYR A 118 7.13 0.26 7.37
C TYR A 118 7.28 -0.23 8.82
N GLU A 119 6.16 -0.31 9.57
CA GLU A 119 6.15 -0.84 10.94
C GLU A 119 6.58 -2.32 11.00
N VAL A 120 6.12 -3.12 10.05
CA VAL A 120 6.56 -4.52 9.91
C VAL A 120 8.07 -4.60 9.63
N ASN A 121 8.58 -3.76 8.73
CA ASN A 121 10.00 -3.70 8.40
C ASN A 121 10.86 -3.32 9.62
N SER A 122 10.43 -2.31 10.39
CA SER A 122 11.09 -1.86 11.61
C SER A 122 11.20 -2.99 12.64
N ARG A 123 10.11 -3.70 12.91
CA ARG A 123 10.08 -4.85 13.83
C ARG A 123 10.91 -6.04 13.34
N ALA A 124 11.10 -6.17 12.04
CA ALA A 124 11.92 -7.23 11.42
C ALA A 124 13.41 -6.89 11.35
N GLY A 125 13.85 -5.76 11.93
CA GLY A 125 15.25 -5.33 11.95
C GLY A 125 15.69 -4.57 10.70
N PHE A 126 14.78 -3.82 10.05
CA PHE A 126 15.06 -3.00 8.87
C PHE A 126 15.69 -3.77 7.69
N LYS A 127 15.04 -4.88 7.32
CA LYS A 127 15.44 -5.70 6.16
C LYS A 127 15.48 -4.92 4.85
N ILE A 128 14.67 -3.87 4.75
CA ILE A 128 14.59 -2.96 3.60
C ILE A 128 14.99 -1.54 4.02
N GLN A 129 15.75 -0.87 3.17
CA GLN A 129 16.15 0.54 3.37
C GLN A 129 14.96 1.49 3.34
N GLU A 130 14.98 2.53 4.18
CA GLU A 130 13.91 3.52 4.34
C GLU A 130 13.53 4.22 3.03
N ASN A 131 14.48 4.43 2.11
CA ASN A 131 14.22 5.05 0.80
C ASN A 131 13.17 4.31 -0.04
N ASN A 132 12.90 3.02 0.23
CA ASN A 132 11.83 2.27 -0.45
C ASN A 132 10.42 2.68 0.02
N PHE A 133 10.30 3.37 1.15
CA PHE A 133 9.04 3.89 1.70
C PHE A 133 8.85 5.38 1.41
N TYR A 134 9.87 6.05 0.85
CA TYR A 134 9.82 7.48 0.61
C TYR A 134 8.81 7.86 -0.49
N VAL A 135 7.97 8.86 -0.22
CA VAL A 135 6.99 9.42 -1.16
C VAL A 135 7.39 10.87 -1.47
N PRO A 136 8.12 11.14 -2.56
CA PRO A 136 8.65 12.48 -2.86
C PRO A 136 7.54 13.52 -3.10
N GLU A 137 6.37 13.11 -3.56
CA GLU A 137 5.23 13.97 -3.87
C GLU A 137 4.72 14.75 -2.65
N VAL A 138 5.02 14.30 -1.42
CA VAL A 138 4.71 15.05 -0.20
C VAL A 138 5.36 16.45 -0.23
N LYS A 139 6.55 16.58 -0.81
CA LYS A 139 7.21 17.90 -0.97
C LYS A 139 6.42 18.88 -1.83
N MET A 140 5.60 18.38 -2.76
CA MET A 140 4.78 19.23 -3.62
C MET A 140 3.61 19.86 -2.86
N ILE A 141 3.23 19.35 -1.69
CA ILE A 141 2.23 19.97 -0.81
C ILE A 141 2.72 21.34 -0.34
N TRP A 142 4.00 21.43 0.05
CA TRP A 142 4.63 22.66 0.57
C TRP A 142 5.27 23.54 -0.50
N GLY A 143 4.99 23.28 -1.79
CA GLY A 143 5.69 23.85 -2.93
C GLY A 143 5.42 25.32 -3.24
N GLN A 144 5.56 26.23 -2.26
CA GLN A 144 5.96 27.63 -2.47
C GLN A 144 6.98 28.17 -1.44
N ASP A 145 7.16 27.59 -0.24
CA ASP A 145 7.95 28.26 0.81
C ASP A 145 9.40 27.79 0.99
N TRP A 146 9.83 26.71 0.34
CA TRP A 146 11.17 26.15 0.55
C TRP A 146 12.26 26.71 -0.38
N GLN A 147 11.94 27.60 -1.31
CA GLN A 147 12.94 28.22 -2.21
C GLN A 147 13.44 29.60 -1.74
N SER A 148 13.02 30.08 -0.56
CA SER A 148 13.34 31.44 -0.10
C SER A 148 14.44 31.55 0.97
N ASN A 149 15.04 30.44 1.42
CA ASN A 149 15.98 30.46 2.56
C ASN A 149 17.37 29.85 2.26
N GLU A 150 17.90 30.06 1.06
CA GLU A 150 19.33 29.85 0.76
C GLU A 150 19.93 31.07 0.04
N GLY A 151 19.86 32.23 0.70
CA GLY A 151 20.54 33.47 0.31
C GLY A 151 21.52 33.93 1.37
#